data_AF-A0AAV3S5X6-F1
#
_entry.id   AF-A0AAV3S5X6-F1
#
_cell.length_a   1.000
_cell.length_b   1.000
_cell.length_c   1.000
_cell.angle_alpha   90.00
_cell.angle_beta   90.00
_cell.angle_gamma   90.00
#
_symmetry.space_group_name_H-M   'P 1'
#
loop_
_entity.id
_entity.type
_entity.pdbx_description
1 polymer ?
#
loop_
_entity_poly.entity_id
_entity_poly.type
_entity_poly.pdbx_seq_one_letter_code
_entity_poly.pdbx_strand_id
1 'polypeptide(L)'
;MSEETPPDLDLTGEWEARLEARTVVERVSEVAMALTAPTSVTEIAERADYATAEVRPHLEWLVERGILEKATDDPAHFVRNEAYVEFRRVTELTREFETPAAIADAIEEYRERECDLAASFEAASPELSYSRTSTLTRPTTD
;
A
#
# COMPACT_ATOMS: atom_id res chain seq x y z
N MET A 1 18.70 34.73 7.10
CA MET A 1 17.85 33.62 6.66
C MET A 1 18.59 32.96 5.52
N SER A 2 19.32 31.88 5.80
CA SER A 2 19.94 31.11 4.72
C SER A 2 18.81 30.48 3.92
N GLU A 3 18.73 30.78 2.63
CA GLU A 3 17.87 30.03 1.71
C GLU A 3 18.46 28.63 1.63
N GLU A 4 17.78 27.67 2.25
CA GLU A 4 18.07 26.25 2.08
C GLU A 4 17.64 25.88 0.66
N THR A 5 18.61 25.75 -0.25
CA THR A 5 18.35 25.19 -1.58
C THR A 5 17.74 23.79 -1.40
N PRO A 6 16.55 23.51 -1.96
CA PRO A 6 15.97 22.18 -1.89
C PRO A 6 16.97 21.15 -2.42
N PRO A 7 17.14 19.99 -1.75
CA PRO A 7 18.03 18.95 -2.23
C PRO A 7 17.65 18.56 -3.67
N ASP A 8 18.65 18.29 -4.50
CA ASP A 8 18.46 17.70 -5.83
C ASP A 8 18.07 16.23 -5.62
N LEU A 9 16.76 16.00 -5.51
CA LEU A 9 16.19 14.68 -5.27
C LEU A 9 15.89 14.03 -6.62
N ASP A 10 16.81 13.21 -7.13
CA ASP A 10 16.48 12.23 -8.17
C ASP A 10 15.70 11.07 -7.55
N LEU A 11 14.47 11.37 -7.12
CA LEU A 11 13.59 10.40 -6.49
C LEU A 11 13.40 9.19 -7.41
N THR A 12 13.22 9.40 -8.72
CA THR A 12 13.00 8.29 -9.65
C THR A 12 14.19 7.33 -9.68
N GLY A 13 15.41 7.85 -9.82
CA GLY A 13 16.62 7.03 -9.82
C GLY A 13 16.86 6.30 -8.50
N GLU A 14 16.61 6.96 -7.36
CA GLU A 14 16.70 6.33 -6.02
C GLU A 14 15.64 5.22 -5.84
N TRP A 15 14.43 5.44 -6.34
CA TRP A 15 13.35 4.46 -6.30
C TRP A 15 13.65 3.23 -7.17
N GLU A 16 14.17 3.43 -8.38
CA GLU A 16 14.59 2.34 -9.28
C GLU A 16 15.77 1.55 -8.70
N ALA A 17 16.81 2.22 -8.20
CA ALA A 17 17.94 1.55 -7.56
C ALA A 17 17.50 0.66 -6.39
N ARG A 18 16.53 1.11 -5.60
CA ARG A 18 15.95 0.32 -4.50
C ARG A 18 15.02 -0.79 -4.98
N LEU A 19 14.39 -0.66 -6.15
CA LEU A 19 13.64 -1.75 -6.79
C LEU A 19 14.60 -2.87 -7.23
N GLU A 20 15.69 -2.51 -7.91
CA GLU A 20 16.68 -3.45 -8.44
C GLU A 20 17.50 -4.15 -7.34
N ALA A 21 17.73 -3.49 -6.21
CA ALA A 21 18.48 -4.07 -5.10
C ALA A 21 17.71 -5.15 -4.32
N ARG A 22 16.40 -5.35 -4.59
CA ARG A 22 15.57 -6.31 -3.84
C ARG A 22 15.85 -7.75 -4.26
N THR A 23 15.81 -8.62 -3.26
CA THR A 23 15.91 -10.06 -3.44
C THR A 23 14.59 -10.64 -3.96
N VAL A 24 14.66 -11.84 -4.56
CA VAL A 24 13.48 -12.61 -4.99
C VAL A 24 12.49 -12.78 -3.84
N VAL A 25 12.99 -13.10 -2.64
CA VAL A 25 12.16 -13.31 -1.45
C VAL A 25 11.40 -12.03 -1.08
N GLU A 26 12.04 -10.87 -1.13
CA GLU A 26 11.40 -9.59 -0.82
C GLU A 26 10.29 -9.27 -1.84
N ARG A 27 10.58 -9.40 -3.14
CA ARG A 27 9.58 -9.13 -4.19
C ARG A 27 8.40 -10.08 -4.13
N VAL A 28 8.65 -11.38 -3.97
CA VAL A 28 7.59 -12.39 -3.84
C VAL A 28 6.77 -12.15 -2.56
N SER A 29 7.40 -11.82 -1.44
CA SER A 29 6.70 -11.56 -0.18
C SER A 29 5.82 -10.31 -0.27
N GLU A 30 6.27 -9.25 -0.93
CA GLU A 30 5.46 -8.05 -1.18
C GLU A 30 4.22 -8.37 -2.01
N VAL A 31 4.39 -9.07 -3.14
CA VAL A 31 3.26 -9.47 -4.01
C VAL A 31 2.30 -10.40 -3.26
N ALA A 32 2.83 -11.36 -2.50
CA ALA A 32 2.06 -12.29 -1.68
C ALA A 32 1.21 -11.57 -0.61
N MET A 33 1.76 -10.55 0.04
CA MET A 33 1.04 -9.77 1.06
C MET A 33 0.00 -8.82 0.46
N ALA A 34 0.11 -8.51 -0.83
CA ALA A 34 -0.85 -7.67 -1.56
C ALA A 34 -2.01 -8.46 -2.19
N LEU A 35 -2.03 -9.79 -2.10
CA LEU A 35 -3.10 -10.61 -2.67
C LEU A 35 -4.43 -10.33 -1.96
N THR A 36 -5.48 -10.12 -2.76
CA THR A 36 -6.86 -9.89 -2.29
C THR A 36 -7.84 -11.00 -2.71
N ALA A 37 -7.37 -11.95 -3.53
CA ALA A 37 -8.14 -13.08 -4.05
C ALA A 37 -7.20 -14.26 -4.38
N PRO A 38 -7.72 -15.49 -4.54
CA PRO A 38 -6.92 -16.63 -4.98
C PRO A 38 -6.19 -16.32 -6.28
N THR A 39 -4.87 -16.37 -6.25
CA THR A 39 -4.00 -15.96 -7.37
C THR A 39 -3.07 -17.10 -7.74
N SER A 40 -2.89 -17.35 -9.03
CA SER A 40 -2.04 -18.44 -9.53
C SER A 40 -0.55 -18.15 -9.33
N VAL A 41 0.30 -19.19 -9.28
CA VAL A 41 1.77 -19.01 -9.23
C VAL A 41 2.28 -18.17 -10.40
N THR A 42 1.73 -18.37 -11.60
CA THR A 42 2.15 -17.66 -12.81
C THR A 42 1.88 -16.17 -12.69
N GLU A 43 0.68 -15.79 -12.27
CA GLU A 43 0.31 -14.38 -12.09
C GLU A 43 1.10 -13.71 -10.95
N ILE A 44 1.39 -14.43 -9.87
CA ILE A 44 2.28 -13.93 -8.81
C ILE A 44 3.69 -13.70 -9.35
N ALA A 45 4.21 -14.62 -10.16
CA ALA A 45 5.55 -14.51 -10.73
C ALA A 45 5.67 -13.36 -11.74
N GLU A 46 4.64 -13.14 -12.55
CA GLU A 46 4.54 -11.97 -13.44
C GLU A 46 4.58 -10.65 -12.66
N ARG A 47 3.81 -10.54 -11.56
CA ARG A 47 3.81 -9.34 -10.71
C ARG A 47 5.14 -9.14 -9.98
N ALA A 48 5.86 -10.22 -9.69
CA ALA A 48 7.17 -10.17 -9.02
C ALA A 48 8.33 -9.93 -10.00
N ASP A 49 8.08 -10.00 -11.31
CA ASP A 49 9.09 -9.96 -12.39
C ASP A 49 10.13 -11.08 -12.30
N TYR A 50 9.66 -12.31 -12.03
CA TYR A 50 10.50 -13.52 -11.95
C TYR A 50 9.87 -14.70 -12.68
N ALA A 51 10.67 -15.73 -12.98
CA ALA A 51 10.12 -16.95 -13.56
C ALA A 51 9.30 -17.73 -12.52
N THR A 52 8.23 -18.40 -12.96
CA THR A 52 7.37 -19.24 -12.09
C THR A 52 8.15 -20.29 -11.30
N ALA A 53 9.22 -20.85 -11.87
CA ALA A 53 10.07 -21.83 -11.22
C ALA A 53 10.89 -21.24 -10.05
N GLU A 54 11.25 -19.96 -10.12
CA GLU A 54 11.99 -19.26 -9.06
C GLU A 54 11.07 -18.85 -7.91
N VAL A 55 9.81 -18.52 -8.21
CA VAL A 55 8.82 -18.05 -7.23
C VAL A 55 8.18 -19.18 -6.43
N ARG A 56 7.92 -20.33 -7.06
CA ARG A 56 7.18 -21.44 -6.45
C ARG A 56 7.72 -21.89 -5.09
N PRO A 57 9.04 -22.14 -4.91
CA PRO A 57 9.57 -22.56 -3.61
C PRO A 57 9.34 -21.54 -2.50
N HIS A 58 9.37 -20.25 -2.84
CA HIS A 58 9.12 -19.18 -1.88
C HIS A 58 7.65 -19.13 -1.45
N LEU A 59 6.71 -19.35 -2.36
CA LEU A 59 5.28 -19.42 -2.02
C LEU A 59 4.97 -20.63 -1.14
N GLU A 60 5.57 -21.78 -1.43
CA GLU A 60 5.44 -22.98 -0.59
C GLU A 60 6.00 -22.73 0.81
N TRP A 61 7.17 -22.11 0.93
CA TRP A 61 7.75 -21.71 2.22
C TRP A 61 6.87 -20.72 3.00
N LEU A 62 6.20 -19.78 2.32
CA LEU A 62 5.24 -18.86 2.96
C LEU A 62 3.99 -19.61 3.46
N VAL A 63 3.53 -20.62 2.74
CA VAL A 63 2.42 -21.50 3.17
C VAL A 63 2.83 -22.31 4.39
N GLU A 64 4.03 -22.91 4.38
CA GLU A 64 4.56 -23.66 5.53
C GLU A 64 4.64 -22.82 6.81
N ARG A 65 4.86 -21.50 6.67
CA ARG A 65 4.91 -20.54 7.78
C ARG A 65 3.55 -19.96 8.16
N GLY A 66 2.49 -20.34 7.46
CA GLY A 66 1.14 -19.83 7.68
C GLY A 66 0.94 -18.37 7.26
N ILE A 67 1.85 -17.82 6.44
CA ILE A 67 1.72 -16.45 5.90
C ILE A 67 0.76 -16.44 4.70
N LEU A 68 0.81 -17.50 3.91
CA LEU A 68 -0.13 -17.79 2.83
C LEU A 68 -0.91 -19.05 3.14
N GLU A 69 -2.01 -19.24 2.42
CA GLU A 69 -2.73 -20.51 2.33
C GLU A 69 -2.84 -20.92 0.87
N LYS A 70 -2.94 -22.24 0.66
CA LYS A 70 -3.13 -22.81 -0.67
C LYS A 70 -4.62 -23.02 -0.90
N ALA A 71 -5.21 -22.25 -1.81
CA ALA A 71 -6.64 -22.28 -2.11
C ALA A 71 -7.01 -23.47 -3.01
N THR A 72 -6.14 -23.84 -3.95
CA THR A 72 -6.29 -25.02 -4.81
C THR A 72 -4.92 -25.62 -5.13
N ASP A 73 -4.89 -26.92 -5.43
CA ASP A 73 -3.64 -27.66 -5.71
C ASP A 73 -3.27 -27.73 -7.20
N ASP A 74 -4.25 -27.81 -8.10
CA ASP A 74 -4.03 -27.96 -9.56
C ASP A 74 -5.09 -27.21 -10.39
N PRO A 75 -4.76 -26.07 -11.03
CA PRO A 75 -3.52 -25.32 -10.87
C PRO A 75 -3.42 -24.72 -9.45
N ALA A 76 -2.19 -24.59 -8.95
CA ALA A 76 -1.95 -24.07 -7.61
C ALA A 76 -2.32 -22.58 -7.50
N HIS A 77 -3.24 -22.26 -6.59
CA HIS A 77 -3.60 -20.90 -6.23
C HIS A 77 -3.28 -20.61 -4.78
N PHE A 78 -2.83 -19.39 -4.52
CA PHE A 78 -2.41 -18.91 -3.21
C PHE A 78 -3.31 -17.75 -2.80
N VAL A 79 -3.64 -17.70 -1.51
CA VAL A 79 -4.32 -16.57 -0.87
C VAL A 79 -3.50 -16.12 0.32
N ARG A 80 -3.60 -14.82 0.63
CA ARG A 80 -3.07 -14.28 1.87
C ARG A 80 -3.83 -14.84 3.06
N ASN A 81 -3.11 -15.28 4.09
CA ASN A 81 -3.74 -15.66 5.34
C ASN A 81 -4.16 -14.39 6.10
N GLU A 82 -5.45 -14.06 6.07
CA GLU A 82 -5.98 -12.88 6.76
C GLU A 82 -5.79 -12.97 8.28
N ALA A 83 -5.86 -14.15 8.88
CA ALA A 83 -5.61 -14.32 10.31
C ALA A 83 -4.15 -14.00 10.68
N TYR A 84 -3.19 -14.30 9.79
CA TYR A 84 -1.80 -13.90 9.97
C TYR A 84 -1.63 -12.37 9.90
N VAL A 85 -2.30 -11.71 8.95
CA VAL A 85 -2.27 -10.25 8.80
C VAL A 85 -2.81 -9.56 10.05
N GLU A 86 -3.98 -9.99 10.53
CA GLU A 86 -4.59 -9.45 11.75
C GLU A 86 -3.70 -9.69 12.97
N PHE A 87 -3.15 -10.90 13.12
CA PHE A 87 -2.21 -11.21 14.19
C PHE A 87 -0.98 -10.30 14.15
N ARG A 88 -0.41 -10.06 12.97
CA ARG A 88 0.75 -9.17 12.81
C ARG A 88 0.40 -7.75 13.21
N ARG A 89 -0.76 -7.24 12.76
CA ARG A 89 -1.25 -5.90 13.08
C ARG A 89 -1.45 -5.71 14.58
N VAL A 90 -2.11 -6.66 15.25
CA VAL A 90 -2.30 -6.63 16.71
C VAL A 90 -0.96 -6.69 17.44
N THR A 91 -0.03 -7.52 16.96
CA THR A 91 1.32 -7.64 17.56
C THR A 91 2.11 -6.34 17.44
N GLU A 92 2.07 -5.69 16.28
CA GLU A 92 2.71 -4.39 16.05
C GLU A 92 2.12 -3.33 16.99
N LEU A 93 0.80 -3.18 17.02
CA LEU A 93 0.12 -2.21 17.90
C LEU A 93 0.40 -2.46 19.39
N THR A 94 0.42 -3.72 19.81
CA THR A 94 0.72 -4.06 21.21
C THR A 94 2.16 -3.69 21.58
N ARG A 95 3.12 -3.82 20.65
CA ARG A 95 4.51 -3.42 20.87
C ARG A 95 4.70 -1.91 20.88
N GLU A 96 3.95 -1.19 20.05
CA GLU A 96 4.04 0.26 19.93
C GLU A 96 3.44 0.99 21.14
N PHE A 97 2.23 0.59 21.54
CA PHE A 97 1.49 1.30 22.60
C PHE A 97 1.71 0.71 23.99
N GLU A 98 2.24 -0.52 24.10
CA GLU A 98 2.57 -1.25 25.33
C GLU A 98 1.39 -1.56 26.28
N THR A 99 0.35 -0.71 26.31
CA THR A 99 -0.82 -0.80 27.17
C THR A 99 -2.11 -0.43 26.42
N PRO A 100 -3.27 -1.00 26.80
CA PRO A 100 -4.56 -0.60 26.23
C PRO A 100 -4.92 0.87 26.46
N ALA A 101 -4.47 1.46 27.57
CA ALA A 101 -4.73 2.87 27.88
C ALA A 101 -4.02 3.80 26.88
N ALA A 102 -2.75 3.52 26.57
CA ALA A 102 -2.01 4.29 25.57
C ALA A 102 -2.64 4.23 24.16
N ILE A 103 -3.28 3.10 23.81
CA ILE A 103 -4.06 3.00 22.56
C ILE A 103 -5.25 3.96 22.61
N ALA A 104 -6.00 4.00 23.72
CA ALA A 104 -7.15 4.89 23.86
C ALA A 104 -6.73 6.37 23.82
N ASP A 105 -5.64 6.72 24.48
CA ASP A 105 -5.08 8.07 24.48
C ASP A 105 -4.66 8.49 23.05
N ALA A 106 -3.95 7.62 22.32
CA ALA A 106 -3.54 7.88 20.94
C ALA A 106 -4.72 8.02 19.97
N ILE A 107 -5.78 7.23 20.16
CA ILE A 107 -7.01 7.37 19.39
C ILE A 107 -7.64 8.75 19.60
N GLU A 108 -7.65 9.24 20.85
CA GLU A 108 -8.21 10.56 21.14
C GLU A 108 -7.35 11.69 20.56
N GLU A 109 -6.02 11.59 20.68
CA GLU A 109 -5.09 12.51 20.04
C GLU A 109 -5.31 12.58 18.51
N TYR A 110 -5.48 11.43 17.85
CA TYR A 110 -5.73 11.41 16.41
C TYR A 110 -7.07 12.02 16.03
N ARG A 111 -8.12 11.85 16.85
CA ARG A 111 -9.41 12.53 16.62
C ARG A 111 -9.31 14.03 16.76
N GLU A 112 -8.58 14.51 17.76
CA GLU A 112 -8.33 15.94 17.95
C GLU A 112 -7.56 16.50 16.75
N ARG A 113 -6.51 15.80 16.31
CA ARG A 113 -5.75 16.16 15.11
C ARG A 113 -6.59 16.17 13.82
N GLU A 114 -7.49 15.21 13.65
CA GLU A 114 -8.43 15.19 12.53
C GLU A 114 -9.37 16.41 12.56
N CYS A 115 -9.87 16.78 13.74
CA CYS A 115 -10.69 17.98 13.91
C CYS A 115 -9.92 19.26 13.56
N ASP A 116 -8.68 19.38 14.05
CA ASP A 116 -7.81 20.51 13.76
C ASP A 116 -7.47 20.61 12.26
N LEU A 117 -7.16 19.48 11.63
CA LEU A 117 -6.92 19.40 10.20
C LEU A 117 -8.17 19.83 9.43
N ALA A 118 -9.34 19.27 9.75
CA ALA A 118 -10.60 19.63 9.11
C ALA A 118 -10.90 21.13 9.23
N ALA A 119 -10.76 21.69 10.43
CA ALA A 119 -10.93 23.12 10.69
C ALA A 119 -9.94 23.97 9.87
N SER A 120 -8.70 23.53 9.71
CA SER A 120 -7.71 24.23 8.89
C SER A 120 -8.07 24.25 7.40
N PHE A 121 -8.64 23.17 6.86
CA PHE A 121 -9.10 23.10 5.47
C PHE A 121 -10.41 23.85 5.23
N GLU A 122 -11.29 23.92 6.22
CA GLU A 122 -12.49 24.77 6.17
C GLU A 122 -12.11 26.26 6.25
N ALA A 123 -11.17 26.62 7.14
CA ALA A 123 -10.71 28.00 7.30
C ALA A 123 -9.84 28.49 6.13
N ALA A 124 -9.09 27.58 5.50
CA ALA A 124 -8.23 27.87 4.36
C ALA A 124 -8.89 27.57 3.01
N SER A 125 -10.17 27.17 2.97
CA SER A 125 -10.87 26.94 1.72
C SER A 125 -10.82 28.21 0.87
N PRO A 126 -10.12 28.21 -0.28
CA PRO A 126 -10.36 29.24 -1.27
C PRO A 126 -11.83 29.07 -1.65
N GLU A 127 -12.64 30.11 -1.53
CA GLU A 127 -13.95 30.19 -2.19
C GLU A 127 -13.74 29.72 -3.64
N LEU A 128 -14.06 28.46 -3.92
CA LEU A 128 -13.81 27.84 -5.21
C LEU A 128 -14.81 28.45 -6.17
N SER A 129 -14.41 29.58 -6.76
CA SER A 129 -15.08 30.22 -7.88
C SER A 129 -14.91 29.35 -9.13
N TYR A 130 -15.59 28.20 -9.17
CA TYR A 130 -15.87 27.53 -10.44
C TYR A 130 -16.94 28.34 -11.19
N SER A 131 -16.51 29.40 -11.87
CA SER A 131 -17.34 30.01 -12.91
C SER A 131 -17.44 29.01 -14.07
N ARG A 132 -18.55 28.28 -14.11
CA ARG A 132 -18.91 27.40 -15.22
C ARG A 132 -19.09 28.25 -16.48
N THR A 133 -18.04 28.41 -17.29
CA THR A 133 -18.14 28.96 -18.65
C THR A 133 -18.79 27.93 -19.56
N SER A 134 -20.11 27.80 -19.45
CA SER A 134 -20.90 27.05 -20.42
C SER A 134 -21.22 27.97 -21.59
N THR A 135 -20.36 27.94 -22.61
CA THR A 135 -20.74 28.31 -23.98
C THR A 135 -20.31 27.17 -24.89
N LEU A 136 -21.07 26.08 -24.87
CA LEU A 136 -21.06 25.11 -25.95
C LEU A 136 -21.89 25.71 -27.10
N THR A 137 -21.25 26.48 -27.98
CA THR A 137 -21.86 26.81 -29.28
C THR A 137 -21.82 25.56 -30.15
N ARG A 138 -22.99 24.97 -30.39
CA ARG A 138 -23.14 23.95 -31.46
C ARG A 138 -22.82 24.61 -32.80
N PRO A 139 -21.92 24.04 -33.62
CA PRO A 139 -21.81 24.48 -35.01
C PRO A 139 -23.10 24.12 -35.75
N THR A 140 -23.69 25.11 -36.40
CA THR A 140 -24.77 24.94 -37.37
C THR A 140 -24.11 24.50 -38.68
N THR A 141 -24.45 23.31 -39.16
CA THR A 141 -24.07 22.86 -40.50
C THR A 141 -25.06 23.45 -41.49
N ASP A 142 -24.54 24.15 -42.49
CA ASP A 142 -25.18 24.41 -43.78
C ASP A 142 -24.36 23.68 -44.85
#